data_AF-A0A535INL7-F1
#
_entry.id   AF-A0A535INL7-F1
#
_cell.length_a   1.000
_cell.length_b   1.000
_cell.length_c   1.000
_cell.angle_alpha   90.00
_cell.angle_beta   90.00
_cell.angle_gamma   90.00
#
_symmetry.space_group_name_H-M   'P 1'
#
loop_
_entity.id
_entity.type
_entity.pdbx_description
1 polymer ?
#
loop_
_entity_poly.entity_id
_entity_poly.type
_entity_poly.pdbx_seq_one_letter_code
_entity_poly.pdbx_strand_id
1 'polypeptide(L)'
;MRYVIERMTMSDVPRVIEIERLAYPSTWPPSAYRKELQDNRWAHYIVLRDRKIVEERATVPAQEVEKPRRMFPLSLLPGRPSATVPTPDLASIIGFSGLWLMVDEAHITTIAMHPDYRRLG
;
A
#
# COMPACT_ATOMS: atom_id res chain seq x y z
N MET A 1 14.79 -9.76 -6.41
CA MET A 1 13.49 -10.40 -6.04
C MET A 1 12.38 -9.57 -6.66
N ARG A 2 11.50 -10.16 -7.49
CA ARG A 2 10.44 -9.41 -8.20
C ARG A 2 9.34 -8.90 -7.26
N TYR A 3 8.95 -9.74 -6.31
CA TYR A 3 7.92 -9.45 -5.33
C TYR A 3 8.55 -9.08 -3.98
N VAL A 4 7.91 -8.16 -3.25
CA VAL A 4 8.33 -7.72 -1.92
C VAL A 4 7.13 -7.78 -0.99
N ILE A 5 7.33 -8.34 0.20
CA ILE A 5 6.34 -8.36 1.27
C ILE A 5 6.71 -7.26 2.27
N GLU A 6 5.75 -6.39 2.58
CA GLU A 6 5.94 -5.30 3.53
C GLU A 6 4.81 -5.28 4.56
N ARG A 7 5.05 -4.62 5.70
CA ARG A 7 3.99 -4.35 6.67
C ARG A 7 2.97 -3.39 6.05
N MET A 8 1.70 -3.73 6.20
CA MET A 8 0.59 -2.87 5.78
C MET A 8 0.55 -1.61 6.64
N THR A 9 0.36 -0.46 6.01
CA THR A 9 0.15 0.82 6.69
C THR A 9 -1.25 1.36 6.41
N MET A 10 -1.68 2.38 7.16
CA MET A 10 -2.96 3.06 6.90
C MET A 10 -3.05 3.66 5.49
N SER A 11 -1.92 4.02 4.88
CA SER A 11 -1.88 4.54 3.52
C SER A 11 -2.23 3.49 2.47
N ASP A 12 -2.00 2.20 2.76
CA ASP A 12 -2.25 1.09 1.83
C ASP A 12 -3.71 0.63 1.82
N VAL A 13 -4.46 0.94 2.89
CA VAL A 13 -5.84 0.50 3.13
C VAL A 13 -6.79 0.75 1.95
N PRO A 14 -6.77 1.91 1.25
CA PRO A 14 -7.66 2.13 0.10
C PRO A 14 -7.51 1.06 -0.99
N ARG A 15 -6.28 0.66 -1.31
CA ARG A 15 -6.01 -0.37 -2.32
C ARG A 15 -6.33 -1.77 -1.81
N VAL A 16 -6.07 -2.03 -0.54
CA VAL A 16 -6.39 -3.30 0.11
C VAL A 16 -7.89 -3.57 0.07
N ILE A 17 -8.71 -2.57 0.40
CA ILE A 17 -10.17 -2.66 0.33
C ILE A 17 -10.65 -2.96 -1.09
N GLU A 18 -10.01 -2.34 -2.10
CA GLU A 18 -10.33 -2.64 -3.50
C GLU A 18 -10.07 -4.11 -3.83
N ILE A 19 -8.89 -4.63 -3.47
CA ILE A 19 -8.53 -6.04 -3.68
C ILE A 19 -9.48 -6.96 -2.90
N GLU A 20 -9.84 -6.59 -1.66
CA GLU A 20 -10.76 -7.35 -0.81
C GLU A 20 -12.15 -7.46 -1.46
N ARG A 21 -12.69 -6.36 -1.99
CA ARG A 21 -13.99 -6.31 -2.69
C ARG A 21 -14.00 -7.17 -3.96
N LEU A 22 -12.86 -7.28 -4.64
CA LEU A 22 -12.71 -8.15 -5.80
C LEU A 22 -12.57 -9.63 -5.42
N ALA A 23 -12.18 -9.92 -4.18
CA ALA A 23 -11.95 -11.29 -3.70
C ALA A 23 -13.16 -11.86 -2.95
N TYR A 24 -13.88 -11.03 -2.20
CA TYR A 24 -14.94 -11.47 -1.30
C TYR A 24 -16.24 -10.69 -1.51
N PRO A 25 -17.41 -11.37 -1.48
CA PRO A 25 -18.70 -10.72 -1.59
C PRO A 25 -19.08 -9.91 -0.34
N SER A 26 -18.51 -10.24 0.83
CA SER A 26 -18.73 -9.52 2.09
C SER A 26 -17.39 -9.06 2.64
N THR A 27 -17.19 -7.75 2.69
CA THR A 27 -15.92 -7.11 3.06
C THR A 27 -15.99 -6.49 4.44
N TRP A 28 -14.83 -6.33 5.07
CA TRP A 28 -14.75 -5.62 6.34
C TRP A 28 -14.99 -4.12 6.14
N PRO A 29 -15.61 -3.43 7.11
CA PRO A 29 -15.69 -1.98 7.04
C PRO A 29 -14.27 -1.38 7.12
N PRO A 30 -13.95 -0.30 6.38
CA PRO A 30 -12.62 0.32 6.40
C PRO A 30 -12.14 0.74 7.80
N SER A 31 -13.06 1.04 8.71
CA SER A 31 -12.77 1.36 10.11
C SER A 31 -12.18 0.21 10.90
N ALA A 32 -12.46 -1.05 10.52
CA ALA A 32 -11.92 -2.21 11.21
C ALA A 32 -10.42 -2.36 10.95
N TYR A 33 -9.95 -2.09 9.73
CA TYR A 33 -8.52 -2.03 9.42
C TYR A 33 -7.77 -1.02 10.28
N ARG A 34 -8.38 0.13 10.61
CA ARG A 34 -7.75 1.11 11.52
C ARG A 34 -7.49 0.51 12.89
N LYS A 35 -8.49 -0.14 13.47
CA LYS A 35 -8.39 -0.76 14.80
C LYS A 35 -7.34 -1.88 14.80
N GLU A 36 -7.36 -2.74 13.79
CA GLU A 36 -6.38 -3.84 13.68
C GLU A 36 -4.94 -3.32 13.54
N LEU A 37 -4.72 -2.30 12.71
CA LEU A 37 -3.37 -1.76 12.45
C LEU A 37 -2.82 -0.89 13.60
N GLN A 38 -3.69 -0.21 14.35
CA GLN A 38 -3.26 0.74 15.39
C GLN A 38 -3.33 0.17 16.80
N ASP A 39 -4.37 -0.62 17.10
CA ASP A 39 -4.71 -0.99 18.49
C ASP A 39 -4.35 -2.46 18.79
N ASN A 40 -4.34 -3.33 17.78
CA ASN A 40 -4.13 -4.77 17.96
C ASN A 40 -2.67 -5.18 17.71
N ARG A 41 -1.86 -5.24 18.78
CA ARG A 41 -0.44 -5.66 18.70
C ARG A 41 -0.24 -7.11 18.24
N TRP A 42 -1.27 -7.95 18.31
CA TRP A 42 -1.21 -9.34 17.88
C TRP A 42 -1.58 -9.49 16.39
N ALA A 43 -2.19 -8.47 15.81
CA ALA A 43 -2.53 -8.43 14.41
C ALA A 43 -1.34 -8.03 13.55
N HIS A 44 -1.08 -8.85 12.55
CA HIS A 44 -0.03 -8.65 11.58
C HIS A 44 -0.68 -8.61 10.20
N TYR A 45 -0.64 -7.43 9.59
CA TYR A 45 -1.11 -7.23 8.24
C TYR A 45 0.07 -6.93 7.33
N ILE A 46 0.10 -7.62 6.19
CA ILE A 46 1.16 -7.51 5.19
C ILE A 46 0.57 -7.26 3.82
N VAL A 47 1.32 -6.54 2.99
CA VAL A 47 1.03 -6.28 1.59
C VAL A 47 2.10 -6.89 0.70
N LEU A 48 1.67 -7.40 -0.46
CA LEU A 48 2.55 -7.89 -1.51
C LEU A 48 2.65 -6.85 -2.62
N ARG A 49 3.87 -6.40 -2.90
CA ARG A 49 4.18 -5.44 -3.96
C ARG A 49 4.93 -6.09 -5.11
N ASP A 50 4.59 -5.73 -6.35
CA ASP A 50 5.41 -6.02 -7.54
C ASP A 50 6.35 -4.83 -7.82
N ARG A 51 7.66 -5.08 -7.76
CA ARG A 51 8.68 -4.06 -8.04
C ARG A 51 8.68 -3.59 -9.47
N LYS A 52 8.29 -4.43 -10.43
CA LYS A 52 8.23 -4.02 -11.84
C LYS A 52 7.25 -2.88 -12.06
N ILE A 53 6.10 -2.91 -11.37
CA ILE A 53 5.11 -1.83 -11.45
C ILE A 53 5.70 -0.52 -10.93
N VAL A 54 6.48 -0.57 -9.83
CA VAL A 54 7.17 0.60 -9.27
C VAL A 54 8.23 1.12 -10.24
N GLU A 55 9.03 0.23 -10.83
CA GLU A 55 10.12 0.58 -11.75
C GLU A 55 9.60 1.13 -13.08
N GLU A 56 8.56 0.54 -13.65
CA GLU A 56 7.85 1.01 -14.85
C GLU A 56 7.20 2.38 -14.63
N ARG A 57 6.65 2.64 -13.43
CA ARG A 57 6.12 3.98 -13.10
C ARG A 57 7.20 4.99 -12.74
N ALA A 58 8.33 4.58 -12.19
CA ALA A 58 9.45 5.48 -11.95
C ALA A 58 10.11 5.93 -13.26
N THR A 59 10.00 5.11 -14.32
CA THR A 59 10.53 5.43 -15.65
C THR A 59 9.59 6.30 -16.48
N VAL A 60 8.28 6.31 -16.17
CA VAL A 60 7.35 7.33 -16.67
C VAL A 60 7.48 8.54 -15.75
N PRO A 61 8.06 9.68 -16.19
CA PRO A 61 8.19 10.84 -15.32
C PRO A 61 6.81 11.21 -14.80
N ALA A 62 6.69 11.36 -13.48
CA ALA A 62 5.47 11.79 -12.80
C ALA A 62 4.88 12.96 -13.58
N GLN A 63 3.75 12.73 -14.24
CA GLN A 63 3.05 13.80 -14.93
C GLN A 63 2.72 14.84 -13.87
N GLU A 64 3.36 15.98 -14.04
CA GLU A 64 3.31 17.14 -13.18
C GLU A 64 1.84 17.50 -12.98
N VAL A 65 1.31 17.26 -11.77
CA VAL A 65 0.01 17.83 -11.38
C VAL A 65 0.20 19.34 -11.47
N GLU A 66 -0.32 19.96 -12.53
CA GLU A 66 -0.22 21.40 -12.79
C GLU A 66 -0.62 22.17 -11.53
N LYS A 67 0.38 22.70 -10.81
CA LYS A 67 0.13 23.63 -9.71
C LYS A 67 -0.43 24.92 -10.33
N PRO A 68 -1.57 25.44 -9.86
CA PRO A 68 -2.05 26.72 -10.34
C PRO A 68 -0.98 27.78 -10.04
N ARG A 69 -0.51 28.45 -11.10
CA ARG A 69 0.49 29.53 -11.05
C ARG A 69 0.10 30.58 -10.02
N ARG A 70 0.73 30.57 -8.84
CA ARG A 70 0.72 31.71 -7.93
C ARG A 70 1.84 32.68 -8.33
N MET A 71 1.41 33.77 -8.94
CA MET A 71 2.17 34.99 -9.20
C MET A 71 2.63 35.59 -7.87
N PHE A 72 3.89 35.42 -7.44
CA PHE A 72 4.67 36.34 -6.58
C PHE A 72 6.12 35.85 -6.46
N PRO A 73 7.16 36.71 -6.63
CA PRO A 73 8.56 36.29 -6.69
C PRO A 73 9.27 36.49 -5.34
N LEU A 74 9.75 35.41 -4.72
CA LEU A 74 10.78 35.46 -3.66
C LEU A 74 11.47 34.08 -3.58
N SER A 75 12.37 33.85 -4.52
CA SER A 75 13.21 32.66 -4.63
C SER A 75 14.60 32.94 -4.07
N LEU A 76 14.88 32.62 -2.79
CA LEU A 76 16.25 32.54 -2.27
C LEU A 76 16.30 31.64 -1.00
N LEU A 77 16.24 30.32 -1.19
CA LEU A 77 16.74 29.35 -0.21
C LEU A 77 17.32 28.15 -0.99
N PRO A 78 18.61 27.79 -0.79
CA PRO A 78 19.19 26.61 -1.42
C PRO A 78 18.49 25.36 -0.86
N GLY A 79 17.85 24.63 -1.78
CA GLY A 79 16.97 23.51 -1.48
C GLY A 79 17.69 22.41 -0.71
N ARG A 80 17.17 22.11 0.48
CA ARG A 80 17.44 20.86 1.20
C ARG A 80 17.01 19.72 0.27
N PRO A 81 17.87 18.72 -0.05
CA PRO A 81 17.42 17.53 -0.74
C PRO A 81 16.39 16.86 0.19
N SER A 82 15.12 17.06 -0.14
CA SER A 82 14.02 16.36 0.49
C SER A 82 14.22 14.91 0.13
N ALA A 83 14.70 14.10 1.09
CA ALA A 83 14.57 12.67 1.01
C ALA A 83 13.07 12.39 0.96
N THR A 84 12.54 12.28 -0.26
CA THR A 84 11.16 11.92 -0.51
C THR A 84 11.02 10.53 0.08
N VAL A 85 10.38 10.43 1.25
CA VAL A 85 9.80 9.17 1.69
C VAL A 85 8.96 8.74 0.50
N PRO A 86 9.28 7.62 -0.19
CA PRO A 86 8.52 7.23 -1.34
C PRO A 86 7.08 7.03 -0.87
N THR A 87 6.18 7.91 -1.32
CA THR A 87 4.74 7.69 -1.16
C THR A 87 4.49 6.27 -1.68
N PRO A 88 3.92 5.36 -0.87
CA PRO A 88 3.76 3.99 -1.29
C PRO A 88 2.91 3.97 -2.57
N ASP A 89 3.49 3.51 -3.68
CA ASP A 89 2.76 3.37 -4.94
C ASP A 89 1.69 2.32 -4.72
N LEU A 90 0.45 2.76 -4.48
CA LEU A 90 -0.66 1.88 -4.17
C LEU A 90 -0.87 0.83 -5.24
N ALA A 91 -0.68 1.18 -6.50
CA ALA A 91 -0.94 0.22 -7.57
C ALA A 91 0.19 -0.82 -7.75
N SER A 92 1.30 -0.71 -7.03
CA SER A 92 2.26 -1.81 -6.88
C SER A 92 1.72 -2.94 -6.00
N ILE A 93 0.72 -2.67 -5.15
CA ILE A 93 0.11 -3.66 -4.28
C ILE A 93 -0.81 -4.55 -5.12
N ILE A 94 -0.43 -5.83 -5.18
CA ILE A 94 -1.13 -6.87 -5.95
C ILE A 94 -1.83 -7.90 -5.04
N GLY A 95 -1.57 -7.84 -3.73
CA GLY A 95 -2.23 -8.69 -2.75
C GLY A 95 -1.93 -8.28 -1.32
N PHE A 96 -2.64 -8.90 -0.37
CA PHE A 96 -2.47 -8.67 1.05
C PHE A 96 -2.89 -9.89 1.88
N SER A 97 -2.45 -9.90 3.14
CA SER A 97 -2.92 -10.87 4.13
C SER A 97 -2.97 -10.24 5.52
N GLY A 98 -3.98 -10.61 6.29
CA GLY A 98 -4.11 -10.36 7.71
C GLY A 98 -4.01 -11.66 8.49
N LEU A 99 -3.27 -11.63 9.59
CA LEU A 99 -3.16 -12.75 10.51
C LEU A 99 -3.05 -12.28 11.95
N TRP A 100 -3.58 -13.08 12.87
CA TRP A 100 -3.40 -12.90 14.31
C TRP A 100 -2.42 -13.95 14.80
N LEU A 101 -1.34 -13.49 15.43
CA LEU A 101 -0.36 -14.35 16.08
C LEU A 101 -0.67 -14.41 17.57
N MET A 102 -0.95 -15.61 18.06
CA MET A 102 -0.92 -15.97 19.47
C MET A 102 0.30 -16.86 19.71
N VAL A 103 0.65 -17.12 20.97
CA VAL A 103 1.93 -17.77 21.34
C VAL A 103 2.19 -19.05 20.53
N ASP A 104 1.19 -19.93 20.45
CA ASP A 104 1.31 -21.23 19.80
C ASP A 104 0.41 -21.37 18.55
N GLU A 105 -0.29 -20.31 18.15
CA GLU A 105 -1.30 -20.34 17.08
C GLU A 105 -1.21 -19.13 16.15
N ALA A 106 -1.34 -19.36 14.85
CA ALA A 106 -1.46 -18.30 13.84
C ALA A 106 -2.79 -18.45 13.10
N HIS A 107 -3.66 -17.47 13.24
CA HIS A 107 -4.95 -17.43 12.55
C HIS A 107 -4.87 -16.47 11.36
N ILE A 108 -5.00 -17.00 10.15
CA ILE A 108 -5.15 -16.17 8.95
C ILE A 108 -6.59 -15.63 8.94
N THR A 109 -6.76 -14.33 9.10
CA THR A 109 -8.07 -13.67 9.12
C THR A 109 -8.55 -13.36 7.71
N THR A 110 -7.64 -12.98 6.82
CA THR A 110 -7.93 -12.66 5.42
C THR A 110 -6.68 -12.83 4.56
N ILE A 111 -6.85 -13.26 3.32
CA ILE A 111 -5.78 -13.32 2.33
C ILE A 111 -6.36 -13.20 0.93
N ALA A 112 -5.94 -12.18 0.19
CA ALA A 112 -6.47 -11.94 -1.14
C ALA A 112 -5.38 -11.45 -2.09
N MET A 113 -5.54 -11.88 -3.34
CA MET A 113 -4.75 -11.45 -4.48
C MET A 113 -5.67 -10.79 -5.50
N HIS A 114 -5.19 -9.72 -6.13
CA HIS A 114 -5.87 -9.08 -7.24
C HIS A 114 -6.08 -10.12 -8.37
N PRO A 115 -7.28 -10.20 -9.00
CA PRO A 115 -7.62 -11.23 -9.98
C PRO A 115 -6.57 -11.45 -11.08
N ASP A 116 -6.02 -10.37 -11.62
CA ASP A 116 -5.03 -10.39 -12.71
C ASP A 116 -3.67 -10.99 -12.31
N TYR A 117 -3.40 -11.13 -11.00
CA TYR A 117 -2.11 -11.58 -10.47
C TYR A 117 -2.23 -12.93 -9.74
N ARG A 118 -3.32 -13.68 -9.97
CA ARG A 118 -3.53 -15.03 -9.42
C ARG A 118 -2.86 -16.09 -10.31
N ARG A 119 -2.67 -17.30 -9.77
CA ARG A 119 -2.09 -18.48 -10.47
C ARG A 119 -0.62 -18.30 -10.90
N LEU A 120 0.15 -17.52 -10.15
CA LEU A 120 1.57 -17.29 -10.39
C LEU A 120 2.50 -18.10 -9.45
N GLY A 121 1.93 -18.99 -8.64
CA GLY A 121 2.60 -19.70 -7.54
C GLY A 121 2.33 -19.02 -6.21
#